data_AF-A0A1H0UQX7-F1
#
_entry.id   AF-A0A1H0UQX7-F1
#
_cell.length_a   1.000
_cell.length_b   1.000
_cell.length_c   1.000
_cell.angle_alpha   90.00
_cell.angle_beta   90.00
_cell.angle_gamma   90.00
#
_symmetry.space_group_name_H-M   'P 1'
#
loop_
_entity.id
_entity.type
_entity.pdbx_description
1 polymer ?
#
loop_
_entity_poly.entity_id
_entity_poly.type
_entity_poly.pdbx_seq_one_letter_code
_entity_poly.pdbx_strand_id
1 'polypeptide(L)' 'MTKKKEQWTPVIKNLRKVIVDGVEQWVEFETEGYVIPAGHAYYDIIRGINTEVQRKKNGKS' A
#
# COMPACT_ATOMS: atom_id res chain seq x y z
N MET A 1 -12.57 26.66 -36.07
CA MET A 1 -12.45 26.31 -34.64
C MET A 1 -11.69 24.99 -34.54
N THR A 2 -10.48 25.01 -34.00
CA THR A 2 -9.64 23.82 -33.87
C THR A 2 -10.05 23.06 -32.61
N LYS A 3 -10.58 21.84 -32.74
CA LYS A 3 -10.88 20.99 -31.57
C LYS A 3 -9.55 20.67 -30.87
N LYS A 4 -9.37 21.14 -29.63
CA LYS A 4 -8.30 20.66 -28.74
C LYS A 4 -8.48 19.16 -28.60
N LYS A 5 -7.45 18.38 -28.95
CA LYS A 5 -7.41 16.95 -28.61
C LYS A 5 -7.41 16.85 -27.09
N GLU A 6 -8.33 16.07 -26.53
CA GLU A 6 -8.32 15.79 -25.09
C GLU A 6 -6.98 15.16 -24.73
N GLN A 7 -6.28 15.81 -23.80
CA GLN A 7 -5.07 15.27 -23.22
C GLN A 7 -5.46 14.12 -22.30
N TRP A 8 -4.95 12.94 -22.56
CA TRP A 8 -5.17 11.80 -21.67
C TRP A 8 -4.52 12.08 -20.32
N THR A 9 -5.30 11.92 -19.24
CA THR A 9 -4.83 12.00 -17.87
C THR A 9 -4.84 10.60 -17.26
N PRO A 10 -3.67 10.04 -16.87
CA PRO A 10 -3.64 8.75 -16.20
C PRO A 10 -4.33 8.84 -14.83
N VAL A 11 -5.14 7.83 -14.53
CA VAL A 11 -5.70 7.63 -13.18
C VAL A 11 -4.94 6.47 -12.53
N ILE A 12 -4.32 6.73 -11.38
CA ILE A 12 -3.68 5.70 -10.57
C ILE A 12 -4.76 5.06 -9.70
N LYS A 13 -4.90 3.73 -9.77
CA LYS A 13 -5.84 2.95 -8.96
C LYS A 13 -5.07 2.05 -8.01
N ASN A 14 -5.41 2.12 -6.72
CA ASN A 14 -4.84 1.25 -5.70
C ASN A 14 -5.72 0.01 -5.57
N LEU A 15 -5.15 -1.18 -5.80
CA LEU A 15 -5.88 -2.45 -5.74
C LEU A 15 -5.30 -3.36 -4.66
N ARG A 16 -6.17 -4.06 -3.93
CA ARG A 16 -5.79 -5.12 -2.98
C ARG A 16 -6.49 -6.43 -3.32
N LYS A 17 -5.83 -7.54 -3.03
CA LYS A 17 -6.45 -8.87 -3.08
C LYS A 17 -7.31 -9.10 -1.84
N VAL A 18 -8.51 -9.63 -2.05
CA VAL A 18 -9.41 -10.10 -1.00
C VAL A 18 -9.99 -11.46 -1.41
N ILE A 19 -10.32 -12.29 -0.42
CA ILE A 19 -11.07 -13.52 -0.66
C ILE A 19 -12.53 -13.23 -0.32
N VAL A 20 -13.41 -13.35 -1.30
CA VAL A 20 -14.87 -13.23 -1.13
C VAL A 20 -15.47 -14.54 -1.64
N ASP A 21 -16.21 -15.23 -0.77
CA ASP A 21 -16.82 -16.53 -1.05
C ASP A 21 -15.82 -17.58 -1.59
N GLY A 22 -14.58 -17.57 -1.08
CA GLY A 22 -13.51 -18.49 -1.48
C GLY A 22 -12.81 -18.13 -2.80
N VAL A 23 -13.19 -17.03 -3.45
CA VAL A 23 -12.58 -16.55 -4.69
C VAL A 23 -11.69 -15.35 -4.43
N GLU A 24 -10.46 -15.38 -4.96
CA GLU A 24 -9.54 -14.25 -4.92
C GLU A 24 -9.98 -13.17 -5.91
N GLN A 25 -10.17 -11.94 -5.41
CA GLN A 25 -10.63 -10.79 -6.18
C GLN A 25 -9.76 -9.56 -5.91
N TRP A 26 -9.58 -8.71 -6.93
CA TRP A 26 -8.95 -7.40 -6.78
C TRP A 26 -10.01 -6.34 -6.55
N VAL A 27 -9.87 -5.59 -5.47
CA VAL A 27 -10.78 -4.48 -5.13
C VAL A 27 -10.00 -3.18 -4.99
N GLU A 28 -10.58 -2.08 -5.46
CA GLU A 28 -10.04 -0.73 -5.20
C GLU A 28 -10.09 -0.43 -3.70
N PHE A 29 -9.07 0.25 -3.19
CA PHE A 29 -9.03 0.63 -1.79
C PHE A 29 -8.37 2.00 -1.57
N GLU A 30 -8.83 2.69 -0.53
CA GLU A 30 -8.22 3.93 -0.07
C GLU A 30 -6.97 3.62 0.76
N THR A 31 -5.83 4.16 0.35
CA THR A 31 -4.54 3.91 1.01
C THR A 31 -4.46 4.59 2.37
N GLU A 32 -5.11 5.74 2.55
CA GLU A 32 -5.06 6.56 3.76
C GLU A 32 -5.67 5.87 4.99
N GLY A 33 -6.60 4.92 4.78
CA GLY A 33 -7.24 4.14 5.83
C GLY A 33 -6.83 2.66 5.89
N TYR A 34 -5.90 2.23 5.02
CA TYR A 34 -5.56 0.81 4.92
C TYR A 34 -4.64 0.36 6.05
N VAL A 35 -5.12 -0.60 6.85
CA VAL A 35 -4.34 -1.22 7.93
C VAL A 35 -3.71 -2.51 7.42
N ILE A 36 -2.39 -2.61 7.51
CA ILE A 36 -1.68 -3.87 7.29
C ILE A 36 -1.84 -4.73 8.55
N PRO A 37 -2.47 -5.91 8.49
CA PRO A 37 -2.71 -6.73 9.66
C PRO A 37 -1.40 -7.30 10.23
N ALA A 38 -1.37 -7.51 11.54
CA ALA A 38 -0.26 -8.20 12.20
C ALA A 38 -0.12 -9.63 11.65
N GLY A 39 1.13 -10.08 11.46
CA GLY A 39 1.43 -11.37 10.83
C GLY A 39 1.39 -11.38 9.30
N HIS A 40 1.04 -10.25 8.66
CA HIS A 40 1.27 -10.08 7.23
C HIS A 40 2.77 -9.86 6.98
N ALA A 41 3.35 -10.49 5.96
CA ALA A 41 4.79 -10.39 5.68
C ALA A 41 5.30 -8.94 5.60
N TYR A 42 4.57 -8.06 4.91
CA TYR A 42 4.90 -6.63 4.87
C TYR A 42 4.85 -5.92 6.24
N TYR A 43 3.95 -6.31 7.14
CA TYR A 43 3.92 -5.76 8.49
C TYR A 43 5.22 -6.09 9.22
N ASP A 44 5.66 -7.35 9.16
CA ASP A 44 6.87 -7.78 9.86
C ASP A 44 8.12 -7.10 9.32
N ILE A 45 8.21 -6.90 8.00
CA ILE A 45 9.30 -6.14 7.36
C ILE A 45 9.32 -4.70 7.86
N ILE A 46 8.19 -3.99 7.79
CA ILE A 46 8.10 -2.58 8.19
C ILE A 46 8.41 -2.43 9.69
N ARG A 47 7.89 -3.34 10.51
CA ARG A 47 8.16 -3.38 11.95
C ARG A 47 9.65 -3.61 12.24
N GLY A 48 10.29 -4.52 11.51
CA GLY A 48 11.72 -4.79 11.61
C GLY A 48 12.57 -3.57 11.29
N ILE A 49 12.28 -2.90 10.16
CA ILE A 49 12.95 -1.66 9.75
C ILE A 49 12.80 -0.59 10.83
N ASN A 50 11.58 -0.36 11.33
CA ASN A 50 11.36 0.64 12.37
C ASN A 50 12.15 0.29 13.64
N THR A 51 12.16 -0.97 14.06
CA THR A 51 12.92 -1.43 15.24
C THR A 51 14.40 -1.12 15.10
N GLU A 52 14.98 -1.38 13.92
CA GLU A 52 16.38 -1.10 13.63
C GLU A 52 16.69 0.40 13.63
N VAL A 53 15.81 1.22 13.03
CA VAL A 53 15.92 2.68 13.07
C VAL A 53 15.92 3.20 14.51
N GLN A 54 15.05 2.67 15.37
CA GLN A 54 15.00 3.08 16.78
C GLN A 54 16.24 2.63 17.57
N ARG A 55 16.78 1.43 17.31
CA ARG A 55 18.04 0.97 17.93
C ARG A 55 19.20 1.90 17.62
N LYS A 56 19.36 2.28 16.35
CA LYS A 56 20.38 3.24 15.90
C LYS A 56 20.20 4.62 16.54
N LYS A 57 18.96 5.12 16.62
CA LYS A 57 18.66 6.39 17.31
C LYS A 57 19.03 6.37 18.80
N ASN A 58 18.86 5.23 19.45
CA ASN A 58 19.08 5.09 20.89
C ASN A 58 20.52 4.67 21.24
N GLY A 59 21.44 4.65 20.28
CA GLY A 59 22.86 4.31 20.51
C GLY A 59 23.10 2.87 20.97
N LYS A 60 22.11 1.98 20.82
CA LYS A 60 22.21 0.56 21.13
C LYS A 60 22.62 -0.17 19.86
N SER A 61 23.93 -0.28 19.64
CA SER A 61 24.51 -1.16 18.61
C SER A 61 24.78 -2.55 19.18
#